data_AF-A0A7S3T5A2-F1
#
_entry.id   AF-A0A7S3T5A2-F1
#
_cell.length_a   1.000
_cell.length_b   1.000
_cell.length_c   1.000
_cell.angle_alpha   90.00
_cell.angle_beta   90.00
_cell.angle_gamma   90.00
#
_symmetry.space_group_name_H-M   'P 1'
#
loop_
_entity.id
_entity.type
_entity.pdbx_description
1 polymer ?
#
loop_
_entity_poly.entity_id
_entity_poly.type
_entity_poly.pdbx_seq_one_letter_code
_entity_poly.pdbx_strand_id
1 'polypeptide(L)'
;DGASIDPTTQGAGGSITGEKHKKHKSKRKKKAAHSNAVDMEQMTGQLASMSLAQQQVLEAYEKFGALQTRLDALSALTPNNARGHTMLYDRKKRIMDEMDGLLKRVAELCDANPGAGSVEGLGQFRSAFVQAVNGEASSANACKQVLQRIERENSAARASARELAQGLRSERHREQA
;
A
#
# COMPACT_ATOMS: atom_id res chain seq x y z
N ASP A 1 63.40 -22.27 -72.00
CA ASP A 1 62.54 -23.37 -71.52
C ASP A 1 61.87 -23.01 -70.20
N GLY A 2 60.54 -23.27 -70.10
CA GLY A 2 59.72 -23.34 -68.87
C GLY A 2 59.40 -21.99 -68.18
N ALA A 3 58.28 -21.30 -68.41
CA ALA A 3 56.86 -21.60 -68.17
C ALA A 3 56.42 -21.60 -66.68
N SER A 4 55.32 -20.86 -66.42
CA SER A 4 54.35 -20.99 -65.30
C SER A 4 54.74 -20.33 -63.96
N ILE A 5 53.95 -19.53 -63.22
CA ILE A 5 52.49 -19.32 -63.11
C ILE A 5 52.26 -17.95 -62.39
N ASP A 6 51.30 -17.13 -62.85
CA ASP A 6 50.58 -16.09 -62.06
C ASP A 6 49.35 -16.76 -61.37
N PRO A 7 48.51 -16.15 -60.50
CA PRO A 7 48.57 -14.89 -59.72
C PRO A 7 48.05 -15.05 -58.24
N THR A 8 47.88 -13.94 -57.52
CA THR A 8 46.89 -13.71 -56.43
C THR A 8 47.16 -14.27 -55.02
N THR A 9 47.22 -13.37 -54.03
CA THR A 9 46.50 -13.52 -52.75
C THR A 9 46.18 -12.14 -52.16
N GLN A 10 44.96 -11.67 -52.38
CA GLN A 10 44.26 -10.79 -51.45
C GLN A 10 43.90 -11.60 -50.20
N GLY A 11 44.12 -11.01 -49.03
CA GLY A 11 43.75 -11.62 -47.75
C GLY A 11 43.49 -10.57 -46.69
N ALA A 12 42.56 -9.65 -46.94
CA ALA A 12 41.93 -8.85 -45.91
C ALA A 12 41.16 -9.79 -44.97
N GLY A 13 41.79 -10.20 -43.87
CA GLY A 13 41.17 -10.95 -42.78
C GLY A 13 40.20 -10.06 -42.01
N GLY A 14 39.02 -9.86 -42.57
CA GLY A 14 37.88 -9.25 -41.88
C GLY A 14 37.50 -10.06 -40.64
N SER A 15 37.42 -9.36 -39.51
CA SER A 15 36.87 -9.87 -38.25
C SER A 15 35.38 -10.22 -38.44
N ILE A 16 35.04 -11.52 -38.49
CA ILE A 16 33.64 -11.99 -38.56
C ILE A 16 33.30 -12.88 -37.36
N THR A 17 33.46 -12.40 -36.13
CA THR A 17 32.88 -13.06 -34.94
C THR A 17 32.20 -12.11 -33.94
N GLY A 18 32.19 -10.80 -34.18
CA GLY A 18 31.65 -9.79 -33.24
C GLY A 18 30.14 -9.50 -33.34
N GLU A 19 29.46 -9.89 -34.41
CA GLU A 19 28.13 -9.32 -34.72
C GLU A 19 26.93 -10.08 -34.13
N LYS A 20 27.05 -11.39 -33.89
CA LYS A 20 25.93 -12.21 -33.38
C LYS A 20 25.71 -12.04 -31.87
N HIS A 21 26.75 -11.73 -31.09
CA HIS A 21 26.62 -11.51 -29.64
C HIS A 21 26.00 -10.14 -29.29
N LYS A 22 26.19 -9.09 -30.11
CA LYS A 22 25.60 -7.77 -29.86
C LYS A 22 24.07 -7.75 -29.99
N LYS A 23 23.50 -8.48 -30.97
CA LYS A 23 22.04 -8.47 -31.22
C LYS A 23 21.24 -9.14 -30.10
N HIS A 24 21.72 -10.25 -29.53
CA HIS A 24 21.05 -10.90 -28.38
C HIS A 24 21.16 -10.10 -27.08
N LYS A 25 22.31 -9.46 -26.83
CA LYS A 25 22.53 -8.63 -25.63
C LYS A 25 21.65 -7.37 -25.67
N SER A 26 21.50 -6.75 -26.85
CA SER A 26 20.62 -5.58 -27.06
C SER A 26 19.14 -5.89 -26.85
N LYS A 27 18.63 -7.01 -27.40
CA LYS A 27 17.22 -7.42 -27.20
C LYS A 27 16.89 -7.73 -25.73
N ARG A 28 17.78 -8.42 -25.01
CA ARG A 28 17.62 -8.67 -23.57
C ARG A 28 17.60 -7.36 -22.76
N LYS A 29 18.49 -6.42 -23.08
CA LYS A 29 18.56 -5.12 -22.40
C LYS A 29 17.31 -4.26 -22.64
N LYS A 30 16.76 -4.27 -23.87
CA LYS A 30 15.48 -3.61 -24.19
C LYS A 30 14.28 -4.23 -23.46
N LYS A 31 14.21 -5.56 -23.36
CA LYS A 31 13.12 -6.26 -22.64
C LYS A 31 13.17 -6.00 -21.13
N ALA A 32 14.37 -5.96 -20.54
CA ALA A 32 14.56 -5.61 -19.13
C ALA A 32 14.19 -4.15 -18.84
N ALA A 33 14.59 -3.20 -19.70
CA ALA A 33 14.21 -1.80 -19.55
C ALA A 33 12.69 -1.57 -19.65
N HIS A 34 12.02 -2.30 -20.55
CA HIS A 34 10.56 -2.20 -20.68
C HIS A 34 9.81 -2.84 -19.50
N SER A 35 10.33 -3.94 -18.93
CA SER A 35 9.76 -4.53 -17.69
C SER A 35 9.87 -3.55 -16.52
N ASN A 36 11.05 -2.94 -16.35
CA ASN A 36 11.29 -1.98 -15.27
C ASN A 36 10.40 -0.74 -15.37
N ALA A 37 10.15 -0.23 -16.58
CA ALA A 37 9.26 0.91 -16.78
C ALA A 37 7.81 0.60 -16.36
N VAL A 38 7.30 -0.59 -16.71
CA VAL A 38 5.94 -1.02 -16.34
C VAL A 38 5.81 -1.28 -14.84
N ASP A 39 6.81 -1.91 -14.22
CA ASP A 39 6.84 -2.11 -12.76
C ASP A 39 6.86 -0.76 -12.00
N MET A 40 7.59 0.24 -12.50
CA MET A 40 7.66 1.58 -11.89
C MET A 40 6.34 2.34 -11.98
N GLU A 41 5.67 2.27 -13.13
CA GLU A 41 4.35 2.89 -13.32
C GLU A 41 3.31 2.27 -12.36
N GLN A 42 3.33 0.95 -12.20
CA GLN A 42 2.47 0.26 -11.23
C GLN A 42 2.75 0.67 -9.79
N MET A 43 4.02 0.74 -9.38
CA MET A 43 4.39 1.18 -8.02
C MET A 43 4.02 2.66 -7.76
N THR A 44 4.11 3.51 -8.78
CA THR A 44 3.68 4.91 -8.69
C THR A 44 2.17 5.00 -8.46
N GLY A 45 1.38 4.19 -9.18
CA GLY A 45 -0.07 4.08 -8.96
C GLY A 45 -0.43 3.58 -7.55
N GLN A 46 0.30 2.59 -7.04
CA GLN A 46 0.13 2.09 -5.68
C GLN A 46 0.44 3.17 -4.62
N LEU A 47 1.54 3.93 -4.78
CA LEU A 47 1.88 5.02 -3.88
C LEU A 47 0.80 6.10 -3.84
N ALA A 48 0.28 6.48 -5.01
CA ALA A 48 -0.82 7.44 -5.11
C ALA A 48 -2.08 6.94 -4.41
N SER A 49 -2.45 5.67 -4.63
CA SER A 49 -3.61 5.05 -3.97
C SER A 49 -3.46 5.00 -2.45
N MET A 50 -2.29 4.60 -1.95
CA MET A 50 -2.01 4.56 -0.50
C MET A 50 -2.04 5.96 0.12
N SER A 51 -1.48 6.96 -0.55
CA SER A 51 -1.51 8.36 -0.07
C SER A 51 -2.94 8.91 -0.02
N LEU A 52 -3.75 8.64 -1.04
CA LEU A 52 -5.15 9.05 -1.06
C LEU A 52 -5.95 8.36 0.04
N ALA A 53 -5.76 7.04 0.22
CA ALA A 53 -6.40 6.30 1.28
C ALA A 53 -6.02 6.82 2.67
N GLN A 54 -4.74 7.19 2.90
CA GLN A 54 -4.32 7.80 4.16
C GLN A 54 -5.01 9.15 4.41
N GLN A 55 -5.12 9.99 3.39
CA GLN A 55 -5.84 11.26 3.51
C GLN A 55 -7.32 11.03 3.89
N GLN A 56 -7.97 10.07 3.26
CA GLN A 56 -9.36 9.73 3.58
C GLN A 56 -9.51 9.15 5.00
N VAL A 57 -8.51 8.41 5.49
CA VAL A 57 -8.48 7.93 6.88
C VAL A 57 -8.35 9.10 7.86
N LEU A 58 -7.49 10.07 7.59
CA LEU A 58 -7.34 11.27 8.42
C LEU A 58 -8.65 12.08 8.47
N GLU A 59 -9.28 12.33 7.33
CA GLU A 59 -10.57 13.02 7.26
C GLU A 59 -11.67 12.28 8.03
N ALA A 60 -11.66 10.94 8.00
CA ALA A 60 -12.61 10.14 8.77
C ALA A 60 -12.39 10.30 10.28
N TYR A 61 -11.14 10.34 10.75
CA TYR A 61 -10.81 10.59 12.16
C TYR A 61 -11.16 12.01 12.61
N GLU A 62 -10.95 13.02 11.77
CA GLU A 62 -11.38 14.40 12.07
C GLU A 62 -12.91 14.49 12.23
N LYS A 63 -13.66 13.90 11.30
CA LYS A 63 -15.13 13.81 11.39
C LYS A 63 -15.58 13.04 12.63
N PHE A 64 -14.89 11.93 12.94
CA PHE A 64 -15.15 11.15 14.14
C PHE A 64 -14.96 11.99 15.41
N GLY A 65 -13.88 12.78 15.50
CA GLY A 65 -13.63 13.67 16.63
C GLY A 65 -14.71 14.76 16.78
N ALA A 66 -15.18 15.33 15.66
CA ALA A 66 -16.28 16.29 15.68
C ALA A 66 -17.61 15.66 16.15
N LEU A 67 -17.89 14.43 15.73
CA LEU A 67 -19.06 13.66 16.17
C LEU A 67 -18.97 13.29 17.66
N GLN A 68 -17.79 12.89 18.15
CA GLN A 68 -17.54 12.63 19.56
C GLN A 68 -17.82 13.88 20.40
N THR A 69 -17.30 15.04 20.00
CA THR A 69 -17.57 16.32 20.68
C THR A 69 -19.07 16.62 20.75
N ARG A 70 -19.80 16.33 19.66
CA ARG A 70 -21.26 16.48 19.62
C ARG A 70 -21.98 15.49 20.53
N LEU A 71 -21.50 14.25 20.62
CA LEU A 71 -22.03 13.22 21.50
C LEU A 71 -21.85 13.60 22.98
N ASP A 72 -20.69 14.15 23.32
CA ASP A 72 -20.37 14.63 24.66
C ASP A 72 -21.28 15.81 25.04
N ALA A 73 -21.46 16.77 24.13
CA ALA A 73 -22.38 17.88 24.32
C ALA A 73 -23.83 17.42 24.53
N LEU A 74 -24.31 16.42 23.77
CA LEU A 74 -25.63 15.82 24.00
C LEU A 74 -25.69 15.00 25.30
N SER A 75 -24.57 14.47 25.77
CA SER A 75 -24.52 13.70 27.01
C SER A 75 -24.56 14.56 28.25
N ALA A 76 -24.15 15.82 28.16
CA ALA A 76 -24.33 16.82 29.21
C ALA A 76 -25.80 17.30 29.34
N LEU A 77 -26.66 17.06 28.35
CA LEU A 77 -28.05 17.50 28.40
C LEU A 77 -28.90 16.56 29.27
N THR A 78 -29.63 17.14 30.22
CA THR A 78 -30.64 16.42 31.02
C THR A 78 -32.04 16.82 30.55
N PRO A 79 -32.76 15.95 29.84
CA PRO A 79 -34.13 16.23 29.42
C PRO A 79 -35.07 16.24 30.64
N ASN A 80 -36.10 17.08 30.57
CA ASN A 80 -37.06 17.30 31.65
C ASN A 80 -38.43 16.62 31.41
N ASN A 81 -38.57 15.87 30.31
CA ASN A 81 -39.79 15.15 29.97
C ASN A 81 -39.47 13.89 29.15
N ALA A 82 -40.39 12.93 29.14
CA ALA A 82 -40.22 11.64 28.47
C ALA A 82 -39.92 11.76 26.97
N ARG A 83 -40.59 12.70 26.27
CA ARG A 83 -40.33 12.98 24.85
C ARG A 83 -38.91 13.48 24.61
N GLY A 84 -38.37 14.30 25.51
CA GLY A 84 -37.00 14.78 25.50
C GLY A 84 -35.99 13.65 25.68
N HIS A 85 -36.27 12.69 26.57
CA HIS A 85 -35.43 11.49 26.72
C HIS A 85 -35.35 10.68 25.41
N THR A 86 -36.49 10.41 24.77
CA THR A 86 -36.53 9.67 23.50
C THR A 86 -35.77 10.41 22.39
N MET A 87 -36.01 11.70 22.20
CA MET A 87 -35.31 12.48 21.17
C MET A 87 -33.80 12.56 21.41
N LEU A 88 -33.38 12.70 22.67
CA LEU A 88 -31.95 12.71 23.04
C LEU A 88 -31.31 11.36 22.72
N TYR A 89 -31.98 10.26 23.08
CA TYR A 89 -31.51 8.91 22.80
C TYR A 89 -31.36 8.68 21.28
N ASP A 90 -32.39 9.00 20.49
CA ASP A 90 -32.35 8.84 19.03
C ASP A 90 -31.22 9.64 18.40
N ARG A 91 -30.99 10.86 18.89
CA ARG A 91 -29.93 11.73 18.37
C ARG A 91 -28.53 11.22 18.72
N LYS A 92 -28.34 10.74 19.94
CA LYS A 92 -27.09 10.07 20.36
C LYS A 92 -26.85 8.81 19.54
N LYS A 93 -27.89 7.99 19.36
CA LYS A 93 -27.83 6.77 18.56
C LYS A 93 -27.40 7.04 17.13
N ARG A 94 -28.01 8.02 16.45
CA ARG A 94 -27.60 8.42 15.08
C ARG A 94 -26.13 8.83 15.00
N ILE A 95 -25.63 9.57 16.00
CA ILE A 95 -24.22 9.96 16.03
C ILE A 95 -23.33 8.73 16.21
N MET A 96 -23.68 7.80 17.12
CA MET A 96 -22.93 6.56 17.30
C MET A 96 -22.94 5.69 16.03
N ASP A 97 -24.07 5.60 15.33
CA ASP A 97 -24.18 4.86 14.06
C ASP A 97 -23.31 5.48 12.97
N GLU A 98 -23.25 6.82 12.89
CA GLU A 98 -22.40 7.56 11.96
C GLU A 98 -20.90 7.36 12.28
N MET A 99 -20.54 7.39 13.57
CA MET A 99 -19.19 7.10 14.04
C MET A 99 -18.75 5.66 13.72
N ASP A 100 -19.63 4.68 13.91
CA ASP A 100 -19.37 3.28 13.53
C ASP A 100 -19.19 3.14 12.01
N GLY A 101 -19.99 3.85 11.22
CA GLY A 101 -19.84 3.93 9.77
C GLY A 101 -18.47 4.48 9.33
N LEU A 102 -17.97 5.53 10.00
CA LEU A 102 -16.63 6.07 9.75
C LEU A 102 -15.53 5.05 10.06
N LEU A 103 -15.62 4.36 11.20
CA LEU A 103 -14.64 3.35 11.58
C LEU A 103 -14.62 2.15 10.61
N LYS A 104 -15.80 1.70 10.14
CA LYS A 104 -15.91 0.67 9.10
C LYS A 104 -15.23 1.11 7.81
N ARG A 105 -15.48 2.35 7.38
CA ARG A 105 -14.85 2.90 6.18
C ARG A 105 -13.32 2.98 6.32
N VAL A 106 -12.81 3.36 7.48
CA VAL A 106 -11.36 3.35 7.76
C VAL A 106 -10.80 1.93 7.67
N ALA A 107 -11.51 0.94 8.23
CA ALA A 107 -11.10 -0.46 8.12
C ALA A 107 -11.04 -0.93 6.66
N GLU A 108 -12.07 -0.63 5.85
CA GLU A 108 -12.12 -0.95 4.42
C GLU A 108 -10.99 -0.28 3.63
N LEU A 109 -10.67 0.98 3.92
CA LEU A 109 -9.57 1.70 3.27
C LEU A 109 -8.21 1.08 3.60
N CYS A 110 -8.00 0.69 4.85
CA CYS A 110 -6.80 -0.01 5.30
C CYS A 110 -6.70 -1.44 4.75
N ASP A 111 -7.83 -2.10 4.48
CA ASP A 111 -7.88 -3.40 3.82
C ASP A 111 -7.51 -3.30 2.34
N ALA A 112 -8.05 -2.29 1.64
CA ALA A 112 -7.77 -2.06 0.22
C ALA A 112 -6.36 -1.50 -0.04
N ASN A 113 -5.80 -0.76 0.92
CA ASN A 113 -4.48 -0.14 0.83
C ASN A 113 -3.65 -0.44 2.07
N PRO A 114 -3.01 -1.62 2.14
CA PRO A 114 -2.16 -1.99 3.27
C PRO A 114 -1.08 -0.95 3.50
N GLY A 115 -1.05 -0.35 4.69
CA GLY A 115 -0.09 0.70 5.05
C GLY A 115 -0.62 2.13 4.92
N ALA A 116 -1.78 2.36 4.30
CA ALA A 116 -2.44 3.67 4.32
C ALA A 116 -2.87 4.07 5.74
N GLY A 117 -3.18 3.10 6.60
CA GLY A 117 -3.46 3.31 8.02
C GLY A 117 -2.23 3.58 8.90
N SER A 118 -1.02 3.51 8.36
CA SER A 118 0.23 3.70 9.11
C SER A 118 1.14 4.72 8.42
N VAL A 119 1.45 5.81 9.12
CA VAL A 119 2.42 6.83 8.65
C VAL A 119 3.78 6.20 8.38
N GLU A 120 4.20 5.26 9.23
CA GLU A 120 5.46 4.56 9.08
C GLU A 120 5.46 3.65 7.85
N GLY A 121 4.38 2.89 7.63
CA GLY A 121 4.26 2.00 6.48
C GLY A 121 4.31 2.75 5.14
N LEU A 122 3.59 3.87 5.03
CA LEU A 122 3.67 4.72 3.84
C LEU A 122 5.07 5.33 3.66
N GLY A 123 5.72 5.75 4.74
CA GLY A 123 7.09 6.28 4.72
C GLY A 123 8.12 5.26 4.24
N GLN A 124 8.03 4.02 4.73
CA GLN A 124 8.89 2.92 4.29
C GLN A 124 8.67 2.60 2.80
N PHE A 125 7.41 2.56 2.34
CA PHE A 125 7.10 2.32 0.93
C PHE A 125 7.61 3.45 0.03
N ARG A 126 7.44 4.71 0.45
CA ARG A 126 7.96 5.88 -0.27
C ARG A 126 9.49 5.85 -0.35
N SER A 127 10.18 5.49 0.73
CA SER A 127 11.64 5.38 0.75
C SER A 127 12.14 4.30 -0.23
N ALA A 128 11.53 3.12 -0.20
CA ALA A 128 11.84 2.04 -1.14
C ALA A 128 11.56 2.45 -2.60
N PHE A 129 10.48 3.20 -2.83
CA PHE A 129 10.15 3.72 -4.16
C PHE A 129 11.19 4.72 -4.66
N VAL A 130 11.65 5.66 -3.82
CA VAL A 130 12.69 6.64 -4.21
C VAL A 130 14.00 5.92 -4.54
N GLN A 131 14.40 4.91 -3.75
CA GLN A 131 15.56 4.06 -4.07
C GLN A 131 15.37 3.34 -5.41
N ALA A 132 14.12 2.97 -5.75
CA ALA A 132 13.80 2.36 -7.04
C ALA A 132 13.93 3.28 -8.24
N VAL A 133 13.44 4.51 -8.11
CA VAL A 133 13.61 5.55 -9.15
C VAL A 133 15.09 5.84 -9.41
N ASN A 134 15.92 5.83 -8.35
CA ASN A 134 17.33 6.21 -8.43
C ASN A 134 18.27 5.10 -8.98
N GLY A 135 17.72 3.96 -9.43
CA GLY A 135 18.46 3.02 -10.29
C GLY A 135 19.13 1.83 -9.59
N GLU A 136 18.82 1.53 -8.34
CA GLU A 136 19.25 0.26 -7.72
C GLU A 136 18.42 -0.89 -8.31
N ALA A 137 19.01 -1.75 -9.14
CA ALA A 137 18.30 -2.80 -9.89
C ALA A 137 17.58 -3.87 -9.02
N SER A 138 17.73 -3.83 -7.69
CA SER A 138 17.05 -4.68 -6.70
C SER A 138 15.75 -4.07 -6.13
N SER A 139 15.34 -2.90 -6.62
CA SER A 139 14.45 -1.99 -5.90
C SER A 139 12.95 -2.20 -6.09
N ALA A 140 12.49 -2.69 -7.25
CA ALA A 140 11.08 -3.09 -7.40
C ALA A 140 10.74 -4.28 -6.49
N ASN A 141 11.70 -5.18 -6.28
CA ASN A 141 11.58 -6.24 -5.28
C ASN A 141 11.62 -5.69 -3.85
N ALA A 142 12.34 -4.60 -3.59
CA ALA A 142 12.34 -3.94 -2.28
C ALA A 142 10.97 -3.34 -1.96
N CYS A 143 10.34 -2.61 -2.89
CA CYS A 143 8.96 -2.12 -2.72
C CYS A 143 7.95 -3.25 -2.49
N LYS A 144 8.03 -4.33 -3.28
CA LYS A 144 7.18 -5.53 -3.10
C LYS A 144 7.40 -6.19 -1.73
N GLN A 145 8.64 -6.27 -1.26
CA GLN A 145 8.96 -6.78 0.07
C GLN A 145 8.42 -5.88 1.18
N VAL A 146 8.50 -4.56 1.03
CA VAL A 146 7.93 -3.61 2.00
C VAL A 146 6.41 -3.75 2.07
N LEU A 147 5.71 -3.84 0.93
CA LEU A 147 4.26 -4.08 0.93
C LEU A 147 3.90 -5.41 1.61
N GLN A 148 4.59 -6.50 1.28
CA GLN A 148 4.36 -7.80 1.92
C GLN A 148 4.62 -7.76 3.43
N ARG A 149 5.63 -7.00 3.86
CA ARG A 149 5.91 -6.80 5.28
C ARG A 149 4.77 -6.05 5.96
N ILE A 150 4.31 -4.95 5.37
CA ILE A 150 3.17 -4.15 5.87
C ILE A 150 1.90 -5.01 5.96
N GLU A 151 1.64 -5.88 4.97
CA GLU A 151 0.50 -6.81 4.99
C GLU A 151 0.61 -7.83 6.14
N ARG A 152 1.80 -8.38 6.37
CA ARG A 152 2.05 -9.29 7.50
C ARG A 152 1.88 -8.61 8.85
N GLU A 153 2.41 -7.41 9.00
CA GLU A 153 2.27 -6.63 10.24
C GLU A 153 0.81 -6.24 10.50
N ASN A 154 0.08 -5.81 9.47
CA ASN A 154 -1.36 -5.52 9.59
C ASN A 154 -2.18 -6.77 9.93
N SER A 155 -1.88 -7.92 9.32
CA SER A 155 -2.59 -9.17 9.63
C SER A 155 -2.29 -9.68 11.04
N ALA A 156 -1.04 -9.55 11.51
CA ALA A 156 -0.66 -9.87 12.89
C ALA A 156 -1.38 -8.95 13.89
N ALA A 157 -1.39 -7.64 13.64
CA ALA A 157 -2.10 -6.67 14.49
C ALA A 157 -3.61 -6.99 14.58
N ARG A 158 -4.23 -7.41 13.48
CA ARG A 158 -5.64 -7.85 13.47
C ARG A 158 -5.87 -9.12 14.28
N ALA A 159 -4.96 -10.09 14.19
CA ALA A 159 -5.06 -11.32 14.99
C ALA A 159 -5.03 -11.00 16.49
N SER A 160 -4.07 -10.18 16.92
CA SER A 160 -3.95 -9.72 18.31
C SER A 160 -5.18 -8.92 18.76
N ALA A 161 -5.73 -8.04 17.92
CA ALA A 161 -6.95 -7.29 18.23
C ALA A 161 -8.17 -8.23 18.41
N ARG A 162 -8.26 -9.30 17.61
CA ARG A 162 -9.35 -10.30 17.74
C ARG A 162 -9.23 -11.11 19.02
N GLU A 163 -8.03 -11.55 19.38
CA GLU A 163 -7.76 -12.26 20.63
C GLU A 163 -8.13 -11.40 21.84
N LEU A 164 -7.73 -10.12 21.85
CA LEU A 164 -8.04 -9.19 22.93
C LEU A 164 -9.55 -8.94 23.04
N ALA A 165 -10.25 -8.80 21.92
CA ALA A 165 -11.71 -8.66 21.89
C ALA A 165 -12.47 -9.94 22.30
N GLN A 166 -11.88 -11.12 22.11
CA GLN A 166 -12.43 -12.40 22.62
C GLN A 166 -12.18 -12.54 24.13
N GLY A 167 -11.01 -12.14 24.62
CA GLY A 167 -10.69 -12.08 26.05
C GLY A 167 -11.67 -11.20 26.83
N LEU A 168 -11.86 -9.96 26.38
CA LEU A 168 -12.80 -9.01 27.02
C LEU A 168 -14.25 -9.50 27.03
N ARG A 169 -14.68 -10.24 25.99
CA ARG A 169 -16.01 -10.87 25.97
C ARG A 169 -16.13 -12.00 26.98
N SER A 170 -15.09 -12.82 27.11
CA SER A 170 -15.04 -13.93 28.05
C SER A 170 -15.01 -13.46 29.51
N GLU A 171 -14.33 -12.35 29.79
CA GLU A 171 -14.32 -11.73 31.12
C GLU A 171 -15.66 -11.14 31.51
N ARG A 172 -16.33 -10.39 30.63
CA ARG A 172 -17.70 -9.88 30.90
C ARG A 172 -18.69 -11.00 31.16
N HIS A 173 -18.58 -12.14 30.48
CA HIS A 173 -19.43 -13.29 30.73
C HIS A 173 -19.16 -13.96 32.08
N ARG A 174 -17.95 -13.86 32.63
CA ARG A 174 -17.63 -14.35 33.98
C ARG A 174 -18.09 -13.39 35.08
N GLU A 175 -18.09 -12.08 34.83
CA GLU A 175 -18.58 -11.09 35.80
C GLU A 175 -20.11 -11.03 35.91
N GLN A 176 -20.83 -11.55 34.91
CA GLN A 176 -22.31 -11.61 34.89
C GLN A 176 -22.88 -12.97 35.31
N ALA A 177 -22.02 -13.94 35.63
CA ALA A 177 -22.40 -15.29 36.09
C ALA A 177 -22.16 -15.44 37.59
#